data_AF-A0A815C9T9-F1
#
_entry.id   AF-A0A815C9T9-F1
#
_cell.length_a   1.000
_cell.length_b   1.000
_cell.length_c   1.000
_cell.angle_alpha   90.00
_cell.angle_beta   90.00
_cell.angle_gamma   90.00
#
_symmetry.space_group_name_H-M   'P 1'
#
loop_
_entity.id
_entity.type
_entity.pdbx_description
1 polymer ?
#
loop_
_entity_poly.entity_id
_entity_poly.type
_entity_poly.pdbx_seq_one_letter_code
_entity_poly.pdbx_strand_id
1 'polypeptide(L)'
;MISMGGTAENDEMSSLFSGRAACHLLAKQFELGLEDCDQAISINERNIDGYIQKCKILVQLKRFQEAREVIERGKLVLGEQELFTNCERFADQSWLTLGT
;
A
#
# COMPACT_ATOMS: atom_id res chain seq x y z
N MET A 1 -27.17 -20.91 -14.63
CA MET A 1 -25.77 -20.63 -14.99
C MET A 1 -25.64 -19.17 -15.40
N ILE A 2 -25.34 -18.28 -14.45
CA ILE A 2 -24.69 -17.00 -14.73
C ILE A 2 -23.73 -16.78 -13.56
N SER A 3 -22.45 -17.09 -13.77
CA SER A 3 -21.38 -16.82 -12.80
C SER A 3 -21.18 -15.30 -12.71
N MET A 4 -21.83 -14.66 -11.73
CA MET A 4 -21.53 -13.27 -11.32
C MET A 4 -20.52 -13.21 -10.16
N GLY A 5 -19.69 -14.25 -9.96
CA GLY A 5 -18.80 -14.35 -8.79
C GLY A 5 -17.44 -13.66 -8.93
N GLY A 6 -16.91 -13.50 -10.15
CA GLY A 6 -15.47 -13.29 -10.33
C GLY A 6 -14.89 -11.93 -9.93
N THR A 7 -15.70 -10.87 -9.83
CA THR A 7 -15.18 -9.51 -9.54
C THR A 7 -15.29 -9.15 -8.05
N ALA A 8 -16.36 -9.56 -7.38
CA ALA A 8 -16.57 -9.26 -5.96
C ALA A 8 -15.62 -10.06 -5.05
N GLU A 9 -15.38 -11.34 -5.38
CA GLU A 9 -14.49 -12.21 -4.60
C GLU A 9 -13.03 -11.70 -4.64
N ASN A 10 -12.59 -11.18 -5.78
CA ASN A 10 -11.25 -10.64 -5.94
C ASN A 10 -11.07 -9.31 -5.19
N ASP A 11 -12.07 -8.43 -5.19
CA ASP A 11 -12.03 -7.19 -4.42
C ASP A 11 -11.96 -7.48 -2.90
N GLU A 12 -12.78 -8.42 -2.42
CA GLU A 12 -12.77 -8.83 -1.01
C GLU A 12 -11.44 -9.48 -0.62
N MET A 13 -10.88 -10.33 -1.48
CA MET A 13 -9.55 -10.90 -1.30
C MET A 13 -8.47 -9.82 -1.19
N SER A 14 -8.48 -8.81 -2.06
CA SER A 14 -7.53 -7.70 -1.99
C SER A 14 -7.61 -6.94 -0.66
N SER A 15 -8.83 -6.69 -0.17
CA SER A 15 -9.04 -6.08 1.15
C SER A 15 -8.53 -6.96 2.30
N LEU A 16 -8.72 -8.28 2.23
CA LEU A 16 -8.19 -9.22 3.23
C LEU A 16 -6.66 -9.21 3.29
N PHE A 17 -5.98 -9.25 2.14
CA PHE A 17 -4.51 -9.15 2.08
C PHE A 17 -4.01 -7.82 2.66
N SER A 18 -4.72 -6.72 2.38
CA SER A 18 -4.37 -5.40 2.93
C SER A 18 -4.52 -5.34 4.45
N GLY A 19 -5.59 -5.93 4.98
CA GLY A 19 -5.79 -6.08 6.42
C GLY A 19 -4.70 -6.95 7.07
N ARG A 20 -4.30 -8.03 6.39
CA ARG A 20 -3.21 -8.90 6.85
C ARG A 20 -1.86 -8.19 6.85
N ALA A 21 -1.56 -7.40 5.82
CA ALA A 21 -0.37 -6.57 5.76
C ALA A 21 -0.31 -5.55 6.92
N ALA A 22 -1.45 -4.96 7.31
CA ALA A 22 -1.53 -4.08 8.48
C ALA A 22 -1.18 -4.82 9.79
N CYS A 23 -1.66 -6.05 9.94
CA CYS A 23 -1.29 -6.90 11.08
C CYS A 23 0.20 -7.23 11.08
N HIS A 24 0.78 -7.55 9.92
CA HIS A 24 2.22 -7.79 9.79
C HIS A 24 3.07 -6.55 10.10
N LEU A 25 2.61 -5.36 9.70
CA LEU A 25 3.24 -4.09 10.09
C LEU A 25 3.29 -3.93 11.61
N LEU A 26 2.18 -4.21 12.31
CA LEU A 26 2.13 -4.19 13.78
C LEU A 26 3.00 -5.26 14.42
N ALA A 27 3.07 -6.45 13.80
CA ALA A 27 3.93 -7.55 14.22
C ALA A 27 5.42 -7.36 13.88
N LYS A 28 5.79 -6.24 13.23
CA LYS A 28 7.15 -5.96 12.72
C LYS A 28 7.67 -7.01 11.73
N GLN A 29 6.77 -7.73 11.09
CA GLN A 29 7.07 -8.71 10.03
C GLN A 29 7.00 -8.02 8.67
N PHE A 30 7.94 -7.12 8.43
CA PHE A 30 7.89 -6.22 7.28
C PHE A 30 7.94 -6.96 5.94
N GLU A 31 8.82 -7.95 5.78
CA GLU A 31 8.95 -8.70 4.51
C GLU A 31 7.65 -9.43 4.13
N LEU A 32 7.00 -10.12 5.08
CA LEU A 32 5.71 -10.79 4.84
C LEU A 32 4.61 -9.77 4.52
N GLY A 33 4.62 -8.63 5.19
CA GLY A 33 3.66 -7.56 4.90
C GLY A 33 3.85 -6.96 3.50
N LEU A 34 5.08 -6.90 2.97
CA LEU A 34 5.32 -6.46 1.60
C LEU A 34 4.75 -7.44 0.58
N GLU A 35 4.97 -8.75 0.77
CA GLU A 35 4.40 -9.79 -0.09
C GLU A 35 2.87 -9.71 -0.13
N ASP A 36 2.23 -9.50 1.03
CA ASP A 36 0.79 -9.33 1.13
C ASP A 36 0.29 -8.08 0.40
N CYS A 37 1.02 -6.97 0.52
CA CYS A 37 0.68 -5.76 -0.22
C CYS A 37 0.79 -5.97 -1.74
N ASP A 38 1.84 -6.67 -2.18
CA ASP A 38 2.02 -6.98 -3.60
C ASP A 38 0.92 -7.90 -4.14
N GLN A 39 0.48 -8.87 -3.35
CA GLN A 39 -0.69 -9.69 -3.69
C GLN A 39 -1.97 -8.85 -3.76
N ALA A 40 -2.20 -7.98 -2.78
CA ALA A 40 -3.38 -7.11 -2.76
C ALA A 40 -3.45 -6.22 -4.02
N ILE A 41 -2.33 -5.59 -4.38
CA ILE A 41 -2.22 -4.72 -5.56
C ILE A 41 -2.35 -5.54 -6.85
N SER A 42 -1.79 -6.75 -6.92
CA SER A 42 -1.90 -7.61 -8.10
C SER A 42 -3.32 -8.12 -8.33
N ILE A 43 -4.11 -8.30 -7.28
CA ILE A 43 -5.51 -8.73 -7.38
C ILE A 43 -6.39 -7.54 -7.75
N ASN A 44 -6.19 -6.41 -7.08
CA ASN A 44 -6.90 -5.17 -7.35
C ASN A 44 -5.93 -3.99 -7.29
N GLU A 45 -5.56 -3.51 -8.47
CA GLU A 45 -4.66 -2.36 -8.62
C GLU A 45 -5.27 -1.05 -8.11
N ARG A 46 -6.59 -1.01 -7.89
CA ARG A 46 -7.33 0.11 -7.31
C ARG A 46 -7.53 -0.01 -5.81
N ASN A 47 -6.90 -0.98 -5.15
CA ASN A 47 -6.98 -1.06 -3.70
C ASN A 47 -6.00 -0.09 -3.02
N ILE A 48 -6.53 1.02 -2.53
CA ILE A 48 -5.79 2.10 -1.85
C ILE A 48 -5.06 1.57 -0.60
N ASP A 49 -5.69 0.68 0.16
CA ASP A 49 -5.14 0.17 1.41
C ASP A 49 -3.85 -0.62 1.17
N GLY A 50 -3.77 -1.38 0.07
CA GLY A 50 -2.56 -2.11 -0.31
C GLY A 50 -1.35 -1.18 -0.51
N TYR A 51 -1.53 -0.07 -1.23
CA TYR A 51 -0.47 0.93 -1.40
C TYR A 51 -0.10 1.63 -0.09
N ILE A 52 -1.09 1.94 0.76
CA ILE A 52 -0.85 2.60 2.06
C ILE A 52 -0.04 1.70 2.97
N GLN A 53 -0.42 0.43 3.12
CA GLN A 53 0.30 -0.50 3.98
C GLN A 53 1.71 -0.74 3.44
N LYS A 54 1.88 -0.90 2.12
CA LYS A 54 3.20 -1.04 1.50
C LYS A 54 4.10 0.15 1.81
N CYS A 55 3.58 1.36 1.64
CA CYS A 55 4.32 2.58 1.96
C CYS A 55 4.73 2.62 3.43
N LYS A 56 3.81 2.32 4.36
CA LYS A 56 4.12 2.31 5.80
C LYS A 56 5.22 1.30 6.14
N ILE A 57 5.16 0.10 5.57
CA ILE A 57 6.16 -0.95 5.78
C ILE A 57 7.52 -0.51 5.24
N LEU A 58 7.58 0.05 4.03
CA LEU A 58 8.82 0.54 3.43
C LEU A 58 9.43 1.69 4.24
N VAL A 59 8.61 2.59 4.79
CA VAL A 59 9.05 3.66 5.70
C VAL A 59 9.65 3.07 6.99
N GLN A 60 9.03 2.05 7.58
CA GLN A 60 9.60 1.36 8.76
C GLN A 60 10.95 0.69 8.43
N LEU A 61 11.09 0.17 7.22
CA LEU A 61 12.35 -0.38 6.70
C LEU A 61 13.37 0.69 6.29
N LYS A 62 13.04 1.99 6.39
CA LYS A 62 13.85 3.13 5.92
C LYS A 62 14.14 3.09 4.40
N ARG A 63 13.32 2.37 3.63
CA ARG A 63 13.39 2.27 2.16
C ARG A 63 12.55 3.36 1.52
N PHE A 64 12.94 4.62 1.75
CA PHE A 64 12.16 5.80 1.34
C PHE A 64 12.00 5.94 -0.17
N GLN A 65 13.03 5.53 -0.94
CA GLN A 65 13.00 5.61 -2.40
C GLN A 65 11.88 4.74 -2.99
N GLU A 66 11.79 3.50 -2.51
CA GLU A 66 10.76 2.56 -2.96
C GLU A 66 9.37 2.96 -2.46
N ALA A 67 9.27 3.52 -1.25
CA ALA A 67 8.01 4.06 -0.75
C ALA A 67 7.47 5.16 -1.70
N ARG A 68 8.37 6.02 -2.21
CA ARG A 68 8.01 7.07 -3.17
C ARG A 68 7.53 6.49 -4.50
N GLU A 69 8.22 5.48 -5.03
CA GLU A 69 7.79 4.81 -6.27
C GLU A 69 6.40 4.18 -6.12
N VAL A 70 6.11 3.57 -4.97
CA VAL A 70 4.79 3.00 -4.67
C VAL A 70 3.72 4.11 -4.61
N ILE A 71 4.03 5.25 -4.00
CA ILE A 71 3.12 6.41 -3.97
C ILE A 71 2.87 6.94 -5.37
N GLU A 72 3.91 7.14 -6.19
CA GLU A 72 3.78 7.65 -7.56
C GLU A 72 2.96 6.70 -8.43
N ARG A 73 3.16 5.38 -8.30
CA ARG A 73 2.34 4.37 -8.98
C ARG A 73 0.88 4.41 -8.50
N GLY A 74 0.66 4.48 -7.19
CA GLY A 74 -0.69 4.58 -6.62
C GLY A 74 -1.43 5.83 -7.12
N LYS A 75 -0.75 6.99 -7.17
CA LYS A 75 -1.30 8.23 -7.72
C LYS A 75 -1.70 8.10 -9.19
N LEU A 76 -0.92 7.40 -10.01
CA LEU A 76 -1.22 7.19 -11.43
C LEU A 76 -2.49 6.34 -11.63
N VAL A 77 -2.71 5.35 -10.76
CA VAL A 77 -3.85 4.41 -10.89
C VAL A 77 -5.13 4.97 -10.25
N LEU A 78 -5.01 5.62 -9.09
CA LEU A 78 -6.14 6.04 -8.24
C LEU A 78 -6.49 7.53 -8.38
N GLY A 79 -5.57 8.36 -8.87
CA GLY A 79 -5.67 9.81 -8.83
C GLY A 79 -5.10 10.41 -7.54
N GLU A 80 -4.74 11.70 -7.58
CA GLU A 80 -3.98 12.36 -6.51
C GLU A 80 -4.72 12.43 -5.16
N GLN A 81 -6.06 12.47 -5.13
CA GLN A 81 -6.77 12.90 -3.92
C GLN A 81 -6.71 11.93 -2.73
N GLU A 82 -6.70 10.62 -2.96
CA GLU A 82 -6.84 9.63 -1.87
C GLU A 82 -5.49 9.20 -1.27
N LEU A 83 -4.44 9.08 -2.08
CA LEU A 83 -3.12 8.65 -1.59
C LEU A 83 -2.32 9.79 -0.92
N PHE A 84 -2.51 11.01 -1.40
CA PHE A 84 -1.73 12.20 -1.00
C PHE A 84 -1.81 12.48 0.50
N THR A 85 -2.96 12.25 1.13
CA THR A 85 -3.16 12.61 2.54
C THR A 85 -2.53 11.60 3.51
N ASN A 86 -2.50 10.32 3.15
CA ASN A 86 -2.17 9.24 4.08
C ASN A 86 -0.69 8.83 4.06
N CYS A 87 0.00 8.90 2.92
CA CYS A 87 1.39 8.41 2.81
C CYS A 87 2.44 9.53 2.78
N GLU A 88 2.16 10.67 2.15
CA GLU A 88 3.15 11.75 2.04
C GLU A 88 3.50 12.38 3.38
N ARG A 89 2.54 12.47 4.31
CA ARG A 89 2.79 12.93 5.69
C ARG A 89 3.94 12.18 6.39
N PHE A 90 4.17 10.91 6.05
CA PHE A 90 5.25 10.11 6.65
C PHE A 90 6.58 10.26 5.89
N ALA A 91 6.53 10.49 4.57
CA ALA A 91 7.71 10.76 3.76
C ALA A 91 8.26 12.18 4.00
N ASP A 92 7.38 13.19 4.14
CA ASP A 92 7.74 14.60 4.32
C ASP A 92 8.50 14.87 5.63
N GLN A 93 8.17 14.16 6.72
CA GLN A 93 8.89 14.32 8.00
C GLN A 93 10.37 13.91 7.91
N SER A 94 10.72 13.03 6.97
CA SER A 94 12.10 12.63 6.72
C SER A 94 12.80 13.54 5.70
N TRP A 95 12.06 14.18 4.79
CA TRP A 95 12.60 15.09 3.77
C TRP A 95 12.91 16.49 4.32
N LEU A 96 12.07 17.04 5.20
CA LEU A 96 12.30 18.36 5.80
C LEU A 96 13.50 18.40 6.76
N THR A 97 13.94 17.25 7.29
CA THR A 97 15.05 17.17 8.26
C THR A 97 16.41 16.87 7.63
N LEU A 98 16.45 16.52 6.35
CA LEU A 98 17.70 16.30 5.58
C LEU A 98 18.02 17.44 4.59
N GLY A 99 17.15 18.46 4.52
CA GLY A 99 17.23 19.56 3.55
C GLY A 99 17.52 20.96 4.12
N THR A 100 17.90 21.08 5.41
CA THR A 100 18.36 22.33 6.04
C THR A 100 19.51 22.03 6.99
#